data_AF-A0AAE3C3Y1-F1
#
_entry.id   AF-A0AAE3C3Y1-F1
#
_cell.length_a   1.000
_cell.length_b   1.000
_cell.length_c   1.000
_cell.angle_alpha   90.00
_cell.angle_beta   90.00
_cell.angle_gamma   90.00
#
_symmetry.space_group_name_H-M   'P 1'
#
loop_
_entity.id
_entity.type
_entity.pdbx_description
1 polymer ?
#
loop_
_entity_poly.entity_id
_entity_poly.type
_entity_poly.pdbx_seq_one_letter_code
_entity_poly.pdbx_strand_id
1 'polypeptide(L)'
;MKHGYYNKAVSALYFSLRFLAERFLLEARAPIPRRDDKLANSLDSMGLGEAAFALREMYVLRVKADYREESVTREEAEMALKGYVKARQTIEAHRMKLKA
;
A
#
# COMPACT_ATOMS: atom_id res chain seq x y z
N MET A 1 -7.20 -4.82 14.22
CA MET A 1 -6.07 -4.57 15.14
C MET A 1 -6.26 -5.25 16.52
N LYS A 2 -6.99 -6.37 16.61
CA LYS A 2 -7.61 -6.85 17.87
C LYS A 2 -6.64 -7.46 18.90
N HIS A 3 -5.44 -7.86 18.48
CA HIS A 3 -4.51 -8.66 19.30
C HIS A 3 -3.19 -7.94 19.64
N GLY A 4 -3.06 -6.63 19.37
CA GLY A 4 -1.87 -5.86 19.73
C GLY A 4 -0.61 -6.09 18.88
N TYR A 5 -0.63 -7.01 17.91
CA TYR A 5 0.50 -7.29 17.02
C TYR A 5 0.61 -6.28 15.87
N TYR A 6 0.96 -5.03 16.19
CA TYR A 6 0.96 -3.91 15.25
C TYR A 6 2.03 -4.00 14.17
N ASN A 7 3.26 -4.45 14.50
CA ASN A 7 4.31 -4.67 13.50
C ASN A 7 3.82 -5.63 12.40
N LYS A 8 3.34 -6.81 12.79
CA LYS A 8 2.82 -7.81 11.85
C LYS A 8 1.62 -7.30 11.06
N ALA A 9 0.74 -6.52 11.69
CA ALA A 9 -0.40 -5.93 11.02
C ALA A 9 0.03 -4.97 9.90
N VAL A 10 0.97 -4.05 10.17
CA VAL A 10 1.40 -3.08 9.16
C VAL A 10 2.22 -3.73 8.05
N SER A 11 3.11 -4.68 8.36
CA SER A 11 3.84 -5.42 7.33
C SER A 11 2.87 -6.19 6.41
N ALA A 12 1.81 -6.81 6.96
CA ALA A 12 0.79 -7.48 6.16
C ALA A 12 -0.02 -6.50 5.29
N LEU A 13 -0.40 -5.32 5.81
CA LEU A 13 -1.10 -4.29 5.05
C LEU A 13 -0.25 -3.79 3.88
N TYR A 14 1.03 -3.54 4.11
CA TYR A 14 1.97 -3.14 3.08
C TYR A 14 2.05 -4.17 1.94
N PHE A 15 2.32 -5.45 2.25
CA PHE A 15 2.45 -6.48 1.22
C PHE A 15 1.13 -6.71 0.47
N SER A 16 -0.01 -6.59 1.17
CA SER A 16 -1.32 -6.67 0.54
C SER A 16 -1.56 -5.52 -0.45
N LEU A 17 -1.21 -4.28 -0.08
CA LEU A 17 -1.36 -3.12 -0.96
C LEU A 17 -0.41 -3.18 -2.15
N ARG A 18 0.84 -3.61 -1.92
CA ARG A 18 1.83 -3.85 -2.98
C ARG A 18 1.32 -4.87 -4.00
N PHE A 19 0.81 -6.02 -3.54
CA PHE A 19 0.23 -7.02 -4.42
C PHE A 19 -0.94 -6.44 -5.24
N LEU A 20 -1.83 -5.68 -4.61
CA LEU A 20 -2.95 -5.06 -5.31
C LEU A 20 -2.49 -4.04 -6.37
N ALA A 21 -1.46 -3.25 -6.08
CA ALA A 21 -0.84 -2.32 -7.01
C ALA A 21 -0.21 -3.04 -8.21
N GLU A 22 0.58 -4.08 -7.97
CA GLU A 22 1.19 -4.90 -9.04
C GLU A 22 0.13 -5.56 -9.92
N ARG A 23 -0.96 -6.06 -9.31
CA ARG A 23 -2.13 -6.60 -10.01
C ARG A 23 -2.83 -5.56 -10.88
N PHE A 24 -3.00 -4.33 -10.37
CA PHE A 24 -3.57 -3.23 -11.14
C PHE A 24 -2.72 -2.89 -12.37
N LEU A 25 -1.40 -2.73 -12.20
CA LEU A 25 -0.49 -2.43 -13.30
C LEU A 25 -0.50 -3.54 -14.37
N LEU A 26 -0.55 -4.80 -13.94
CA LEU A 26 -0.70 -5.94 -14.84
C LEU A 26 -1.98 -5.83 -15.69
N GLU A 27 -3.11 -5.52 -15.05
CA GLU A 27 -4.41 -5.37 -15.72
C GLU A 27 -4.45 -4.16 -16.66
N ALA A 28 -3.77 -3.08 -16.30
CA ALA A 28 -3.58 -1.91 -17.15
C ALA A 28 -2.53 -2.10 -18.26
N ARG A 29 -1.91 -3.29 -18.36
CA ARG A 29 -0.79 -3.59 -19.27
C ARG A 29 0.39 -2.61 -19.13
N ALA A 30 0.60 -2.11 -17.91
CA ALA A 30 1.71 -1.23 -17.57
C ALA A 30 2.92 -2.04 -17.05
N PRO A 31 4.15 -1.55 -17.20
CA PRO A 31 5.32 -2.16 -16.59
C PRO A 31 5.19 -2.25 -15.06
N ILE A 32 5.66 -3.34 -14.45
CA ILE A 32 5.64 -3.54 -12.99
C ILE A 32 7.06 -3.31 -12.45
N PRO A 33 7.33 -2.17 -11.77
CA PRO A 33 8.65 -1.89 -11.24
C PRO A 33 8.99 -2.81 -10.07
N ARG A 34 10.25 -3.24 -9.96
CA ARG A 34 10.72 -4.02 -8.80
C ARG A 34 10.84 -3.20 -7.52
N ARG A 35 11.21 -1.93 -7.65
CA ARG A 35 11.47 -1.02 -6.52
C ARG A 35 10.18 -0.34 -6.07
N ASP A 36 10.00 -0.21 -4.76
CA ASP A 36 8.81 0.38 -4.14
C ASP A 36 8.59 1.85 -4.50
N ASP A 37 9.65 2.64 -4.56
CA ASP A 37 9.56 4.05 -4.98
C ASP A 37 9.03 4.17 -6.42
N LYS A 38 9.48 3.29 -7.30
CA LYS A 38 9.04 3.27 -8.70
C LYS A 38 7.63 2.73 -8.84
N LEU A 39 7.25 1.74 -8.04
CA LEU A 39 5.88 1.23 -7.99
C LEU A 39 4.91 2.35 -7.58
N ALA A 40 5.21 3.09 -6.52
CA ALA A 40 4.40 4.24 -6.10
C ALA A 40 4.31 5.32 -7.19
N ASN A 41 5.41 5.65 -7.87
CA ASN A 41 5.40 6.64 -8.96
C ASN A 41 4.55 6.19 -10.14
N SER A 42 4.57 4.91 -10.50
CA SER A 42 3.71 4.36 -11.55
C SER A 42 2.24 4.53 -11.21
N LEU A 43 1.83 4.24 -9.97
CA LEU A 43 0.45 4.47 -9.53
C LEU A 43 0.08 5.96 -9.60
N ASP A 44 0.94 6.84 -9.10
CA ASP A 44 0.69 8.28 -9.07
C ASP A 44 0.49 8.85 -10.48
N SER A 45 1.35 8.47 -11.43
CA SER A 45 1.24 8.87 -12.85
C SER A 45 -0.06 8.41 -13.53
N MET A 46 -0.75 7.42 -12.95
CA MET A 46 -2.02 6.88 -13.45
C MET A 46 -3.24 7.45 -12.69
N GLY A 47 -3.05 8.50 -11.89
CA GLY A 47 -4.11 9.15 -11.12
C GLY A 47 -4.47 8.43 -9.81
N LEU A 48 -3.66 7.45 -9.38
CA LEU A 48 -3.86 6.70 -8.14
C LEU A 48 -3.04 7.30 -6.98
N GLY A 49 -3.05 8.63 -6.83
CA GLY A 49 -2.24 9.36 -5.85
C GLY A 49 -2.44 8.89 -4.40
N GLU A 50 -3.69 8.60 -4.00
CA GLU A 50 -3.99 8.03 -2.68
C GLU A 50 -3.31 6.67 -2.44
N ALA A 51 -3.28 5.81 -3.47
CA ALA A 51 -2.63 4.52 -3.37
C ALA A 51 -1.10 4.66 -3.37
N ALA A 52 -0.56 5.58 -4.17
CA ALA A 52 0.86 5.89 -4.18
C ALA A 52 1.35 6.41 -2.82
N PHE A 53 0.60 7.35 -2.22
CA PHE A 53 0.88 7.88 -0.89
C PHE A 53 0.84 6.78 0.17
N ALA A 54 -0.25 5.99 0.22
CA ALA A 54 -0.38 4.90 1.18
C ALA A 54 0.74 3.85 1.05
N LEU A 55 1.18 3.54 -0.17
CA LEU A 55 2.26 2.58 -0.42
C LEU A 55 3.59 3.08 0.19
N ARG A 56 3.89 4.37 0.05
CA ARG A 56 5.11 4.99 0.61
C ARG A 56 5.06 5.03 2.14
N GLU A 57 3.95 5.47 2.72
CA GLU A 57 3.77 5.53 4.17
C GLU A 57 3.88 4.14 4.82
N MET A 58 3.21 3.15 4.24
CA MET A 58 3.27 1.77 4.74
C MET A 58 4.66 1.14 4.55
N TYR A 59 5.40 1.51 3.50
CA TYR A 59 6.78 1.06 3.33
C TYR A 59 7.66 1.53 4.50
N VAL A 60 7.53 2.80 4.89
CA VAL A 60 8.27 3.36 6.04
C VAL A 60 7.90 2.62 7.33
N LEU A 61 6.61 2.42 7.59
CA LEU A 61 6.16 1.69 8.78
C LEU A 61 6.56 0.22 8.76
N ARG A 62 6.59 -0.44 7.60
CA ARG A 62 7.11 -1.80 7.45
C ARG A 62 8.60 -1.85 7.77
N VAL A 63 9.38 -0.88 7.30
CA VAL A 63 10.82 -0.82 7.63
C VAL A 63 11.00 -0.68 9.14
N LYS A 64 10.19 0.15 9.80
CA LYS A 64 10.16 0.23 11.26
C LYS A 64 9.80 -1.12 11.90
N ALA A 65 8.72 -1.76 11.45
CA ALA A 65 8.22 -3.02 11.97
C ALA A 65 9.20 -4.20 11.84
N ASP A 66 9.95 -4.27 10.73
CA ASP A 66 10.73 -5.44 10.35
C ASP A 66 12.23 -5.29 10.68
N TYR A 67 12.79 -4.07 10.74
CA TYR A 67 14.25 -3.87 10.83
C TYR A 67 14.71 -2.90 11.91
N ARG A 68 13.81 -2.17 12.58
CA ARG A 68 14.19 -1.23 13.62
C ARG A 68 13.93 -1.79 15.02
N GLU A 69 14.61 -1.21 16.01
CA GLU A 69 14.38 -1.54 17.41
C GLU A 69 13.03 -0.98 17.90
N GLU A 70 12.57 0.15 17.36
CA GLU A 70 11.28 0.72 17.73
C GLU A 70 10.11 -0.07 17.14
N SER A 71 9.11 -0.36 17.96
CA SER A 71 7.88 -1.02 17.50
C SER A 71 6.87 -0.02 16.93
N VAL A 72 6.03 -0.51 16.01
CA VAL A 72 4.89 0.22 15.49
C VAL A 72 3.85 0.40 16.60
N THR A 73 3.37 1.64 16.79
CA THR A 73 2.34 1.94 17.79
C THR A 73 0.95 1.57 17.27
N ARG A 74 -0.02 1.55 18.18
CA ARG A 74 -1.42 1.32 17.81
C ARG A 74 -1.92 2.39 16.83
N GLU A 75 -1.59 3.64 17.09
CA GLU A 75 -2.02 4.81 16.32
C GLU A 75 -1.45 4.74 14.90
N GLU A 76 -0.15 4.43 14.77
CA GLU A 76 0.49 4.21 13.47
C GLU A 76 -0.18 3.08 12.69
N ALA A 77 -0.48 1.97 13.36
CA ALA A 77 -1.15 0.85 12.73
C ALA A 77 -2.59 1.21 12.29
N GLU A 78 -3.35 1.90 13.13
CA GLU A 78 -4.70 2.36 12.79
C GLU A 78 -4.69 3.37 11.63
N MET A 79 -3.71 4.28 11.56
CA MET A 79 -3.51 5.17 10.42
C MET A 79 -3.17 4.39 9.16
N ALA A 80 -2.28 3.40 9.23
CA ALA A 80 -1.98 2.52 8.11
C ALA A 80 -3.24 1.80 7.61
N LEU A 81 -4.06 1.24 8.51
CA LEU A 81 -5.31 0.58 8.11
C LEU A 81 -6.28 1.53 7.40
N LYS A 82 -6.43 2.76 7.90
CA LYS A 82 -7.26 3.79 7.24
C LYS A 82 -6.72 4.13 5.84
N GLY A 83 -5.41 4.31 5.71
CA GLY A 83 -4.75 4.53 4.42
C GLY A 83 -4.96 3.35 3.45
N TYR A 84 -4.86 2.12 3.94
CA TYR A 84 -5.08 0.90 3.16
C TYR A 84 -6.49 0.86 2.56
N VAL A 85 -7.52 1.14 3.37
CA VAL A 85 -8.90 1.10 2.91
C VAL A 85 -9.13 2.11 1.79
N LYS A 86 -8.65 3.36 1.96
CA LYS A 86 -8.76 4.41 0.92
C LYS A 86 -8.01 4.04 -0.35
N ALA A 87 -6.77 3.57 -0.22
CA ALA A 87 -5.95 3.14 -1.34
C ALA A 87 -6.62 2.00 -2.12
N ARG A 88 -7.15 0.99 -1.42
CA ARG A 88 -7.86 -0.14 -2.03
C ARG A 88 -9.09 0.33 -2.81
N GLN A 89 -9.93 1.18 -2.19
CA GLN A 89 -11.12 1.73 -2.85
C GLN A 89 -10.75 2.50 -4.12
N THR A 90 -9.67 3.29 -4.06
CA THR A 90 -9.18 4.06 -5.20
C THR A 90 -8.71 3.17 -6.34
N ILE A 91 -7.95 2.11 -6.04
CA ILE A 91 -7.52 1.11 -7.04
C ILE A 91 -8.74 0.39 -7.63
N GLU A 92 -9.67 -0.09 -6.80
CA GLU A 92 -10.87 -0.80 -7.26
C GLU A 92 -11.74 0.07 -8.18
N ALA A 93 -11.94 1.35 -7.83
CA ALA A 93 -12.67 2.29 -8.68
C ALA A 93 -12.01 2.49 -10.05
N HIS A 94 -10.68 2.53 -10.12
CA HIS A 94 -9.95 2.62 -11.40
C HIS A 94 -10.00 1.31 -12.18
N ARG A 95 -9.92 0.15 -11.51
CA ARG A 95 -10.06 -1.16 -12.16
C ARG A 95 -11.40 -1.31 -12.86
N MET A 96 -12.48 -0.78 -12.29
CA MET A 96 -13.80 -0.79 -12.93
C MET A 96 -13.80 0.02 -14.24
N LYS A 97 -13.10 1.16 -14.27
CA LYS A 97 -12.98 1.99 -15.49
C LYS A 97 -12.16 1.31 -16.60
N LEU A 98 -11.20 0.46 -16.26
CA LEU A 98 -10.41 -0.29 -17.24
C LEU A 98 -11.19 -1.43 -17.92
N LYS A 99 -12.30 -1.86 -17.32
CA LYS A 99 -13.16 -2.94 -17.83
C LYS A 99 -14.41 -2.45 -18.56
N ALA A 100 -14.68 -1.15 -18.51
CA ALA A 100 -15.78 -0.48 -19.22
C ALA A 100 -15.34 -0.10 -20.63
#